data_AF-A0A4P6FLQ3-F1
#
_entry.id   AF-A0A4P6FLQ3-F1
#
_cell.length_a   1.000
_cell.length_b   1.000
_cell.length_c   1.000
_cell.angle_alpha   90.00
_cell.angle_beta   90.00
_cell.angle_gamma   90.00
#
_symmetry.space_group_name_H-M   'P 1'
#
loop_
_entity.id
_entity.type
_entity.pdbx_description
1 polymer ?
#
loop_
_entity_poly.entity_id
_entity_poly.type
_entity_poly.pdbx_seq_one_letter_code
_entity_poly.pdbx_strand_id
1 'polypeptide(L)'
;MINRNSLRAAEQRRSTPGRPTPGRRQPTRGADEALSDARFPFQANPALRQQVLKEFVARASRHSPEAAKAVAAEIGRPSFEQSYATAVRSHGLSPNDAADVMAVYLITGWEIVNGTDSNDTALRAVRRQVAGQMAGSAAMRDPTARARFAEELKIITLLFGSSVENARREGNRAQFAAGVAAHYRQALGRDLRAMRLTAQGFSGG
;
A
#
# COMPACT_ATOMS: atom_id res chain seq x y z
N MET A 1 -34.17 -26.94 70.04
CA MET A 1 -35.64 -26.76 70.02
C MET A 1 -36.07 -26.32 68.64
N ILE A 2 -36.89 -27.13 67.98
CA ILE A 2 -37.56 -26.81 66.72
C ILE A 2 -38.80 -25.98 67.07
N ASN A 3 -39.08 -24.90 66.32
CA ASN A 3 -40.46 -24.55 66.07
C ASN A 3 -40.66 -24.13 64.61
N ARG A 4 -41.67 -24.75 64.00
CA ARG A 4 -42.10 -24.68 62.61
C ARG A 4 -43.46 -23.97 62.59
N ASN A 5 -43.72 -23.28 61.47
CA ASN A 5 -45.02 -22.82 60.96
C ASN A 5 -45.59 -21.52 61.53
N SER A 6 -45.50 -20.47 60.69
CA SER A 6 -46.72 -19.96 60.02
C SER A 6 -46.37 -19.23 58.70
N LEU A 7 -46.86 -19.80 57.59
CA LEU A 7 -47.49 -19.16 56.42
C LEU A 7 -46.65 -18.13 55.61
N ARG A 8 -46.07 -18.52 54.47
CA ARG A 8 -46.66 -18.40 53.10
C ARG A 8 -47.42 -17.08 52.85
N ALA A 9 -46.81 -16.17 52.07
CA ALA A 9 -47.37 -15.68 50.80
C ALA A 9 -46.42 -14.66 50.12
N ALA A 10 -46.15 -14.93 48.84
CA ALA A 10 -45.87 -14.04 47.71
C ALA A 10 -44.90 -12.85 47.92
N GLU A 11 -43.67 -12.92 47.38
CA GLU A 11 -43.37 -12.47 46.00
C GLU A 11 -43.97 -11.10 45.67
N GLN A 12 -43.15 -10.04 45.75
CA GLN A 12 -42.72 -9.29 44.57
C GLN A 12 -41.89 -8.04 44.93
N ARG A 13 -40.78 -7.91 44.20
CA ARG A 13 -40.13 -6.67 43.75
C ARG A 13 -39.36 -5.85 44.81
N ARG A 14 -38.03 -5.95 44.74
CA ARG A 14 -37.10 -4.82 44.50
C ARG A 14 -35.68 -5.38 44.35
N SER A 15 -35.33 -5.73 43.12
CA SER A 15 -33.95 -6.04 42.74
C SER A 15 -33.16 -4.76 42.55
N THR A 16 -32.00 -4.73 43.20
CA THR A 16 -30.93 -3.74 43.24
C THR A 16 -30.41 -3.35 41.85
N PRO A 17 -29.95 -2.11 41.60
CA PRO A 17 -29.26 -1.76 40.36
C PRO A 17 -27.84 -2.36 40.37
N GLY A 18 -27.58 -3.28 39.44
CA GLY A 18 -26.24 -3.76 39.12
C GLY A 18 -25.46 -2.72 38.32
N ARG A 19 -24.21 -2.48 38.70
CA ARG A 19 -23.21 -1.71 37.95
C ARG A 19 -23.10 -2.22 36.49
N PRO A 20 -23.08 -1.33 35.48
CA PRO A 20 -22.72 -1.73 34.13
C PRO A 20 -21.22 -2.01 34.05
N THR A 21 -20.88 -3.23 33.67
CA THR A 21 -19.54 -3.64 33.25
C THR A 21 -19.10 -2.78 32.05
N PRO A 22 -17.87 -2.23 31.99
CA PRO A 22 -17.40 -1.52 30.82
C PRO A 22 -17.29 -2.49 29.64
N GLY A 23 -18.21 -2.37 28.70
CA GLY A 23 -18.14 -3.06 27.42
C GLY A 23 -16.82 -2.72 26.72
N ARG A 24 -16.08 -3.77 26.35
CA ARG A 24 -14.94 -3.71 25.44
C ARG A 24 -15.43 -3.00 24.16
N ARG A 25 -15.07 -1.73 23.98
CA ARG A 25 -15.36 -0.98 22.75
C ARG A 25 -14.75 -1.77 21.60
N GLN A 26 -15.60 -2.40 20.78
CA GLN A 26 -15.19 -2.79 19.44
C GLN A 26 -14.73 -1.52 18.74
N PRO A 27 -13.56 -1.52 18.08
CA PRO A 27 -13.21 -0.43 17.18
C PRO A 27 -14.37 -0.23 16.21
N THR A 28 -14.86 0.99 16.12
CA THR A 28 -15.99 1.39 15.28
C THR A 28 -15.72 1.00 13.84
N ARG A 29 -16.48 0.04 13.28
CA ARG A 29 -16.45 -0.36 11.86
C ARG A 29 -16.45 0.84 10.90
N GLY A 30 -17.12 1.94 11.26
CA GLY A 30 -17.13 3.19 10.48
C GLY A 30 -15.82 3.98 10.47
N ALA A 31 -14.96 3.86 11.48
CA ALA A 31 -13.62 4.47 11.47
C ALA A 31 -12.66 3.68 10.58
N ASP A 32 -12.75 2.34 10.61
CA ASP A 32 -11.98 1.47 9.72
C ASP A 32 -12.42 1.61 8.25
N GLU A 33 -13.73 1.74 8.00
CA GLU A 33 -14.28 2.03 6.66
C GLU A 33 -13.84 3.42 6.16
N ALA A 34 -13.92 4.47 6.99
CA ALA A 34 -13.47 5.81 6.61
C ALA A 34 -11.96 5.90 6.34
N LEU A 35 -11.13 5.19 7.13
CA LEU A 35 -9.69 5.09 6.87
C LEU A 35 -9.40 4.27 5.61
N SER A 36 -10.25 3.29 5.30
CA SER A 36 -10.12 2.47 4.10
C SER A 36 -10.43 3.23 2.80
N ASP A 37 -11.28 4.25 2.87
CA ASP A 37 -11.66 5.13 1.76
C ASP A 37 -10.85 6.43 1.71
N ALA A 38 -9.95 6.66 2.67
CA ALA A 38 -9.13 7.87 2.71
C ALA A 38 -8.40 8.09 1.37
N ARG A 39 -8.50 9.30 0.84
CA ARG A 39 -7.90 9.69 -0.45
C ARG A 39 -6.75 10.64 -0.24
N PHE A 40 -5.74 10.49 -1.08
CA PHE A 40 -4.51 11.26 -1.06
C PHE A 40 -4.28 11.86 -2.45
N PRO A 41 -5.21 12.69 -2.95
CA PRO A 41 -5.15 13.20 -4.32
C PRO A 41 -3.98 14.17 -4.49
N PHE A 42 -3.34 14.15 -5.65
CA PHE A 42 -2.34 15.14 -6.01
C PHE A 42 -2.54 15.59 -7.45
N GLN A 43 -2.04 16.78 -7.77
CA GLN A 43 -2.07 17.28 -9.13
C GLN A 43 -0.85 16.77 -9.89
N ALA A 44 -1.07 16.11 -11.02
CA ALA A 44 0.01 15.75 -11.92
C ALA A 44 0.73 17.02 -12.39
N ASN A 45 2.06 17.05 -12.27
CA ASN A 45 2.89 18.18 -12.66
C ASN A 45 4.07 17.67 -13.50
N PRO A 46 4.07 17.92 -14.82
CA PRO A 46 5.15 17.48 -15.71
C PRO A 46 6.53 18.00 -15.31
N ALA A 47 6.63 19.24 -14.82
CA ALA A 47 7.88 19.83 -14.39
C ALA A 47 8.43 19.13 -13.13
N LEU A 48 7.54 18.84 -12.16
CA LEU A 48 7.91 18.08 -10.97
C LEU A 48 8.38 16.67 -11.36
N ARG A 49 7.66 15.98 -12.26
CA ARG A 49 8.08 14.67 -12.76
C ARG A 49 9.47 14.72 -13.38
N GLN A 50 9.72 15.70 -14.25
CA GLN A 50 11.02 15.85 -14.90
C GLN A 50 12.14 16.10 -13.88
N GLN A 51 11.86 16.88 -12.83
CA GLN A 51 12.78 17.08 -11.73
C GLN A 51 13.07 15.75 -10.99
N VAL A 52 12.02 15.01 -10.60
CA VAL A 52 12.16 13.72 -9.92
C VAL A 52 12.93 12.72 -10.78
N LEU A 53 12.64 12.66 -12.08
CA LEU A 53 13.39 11.82 -13.03
C LEU A 53 14.87 12.20 -13.08
N LYS A 54 15.19 13.49 -13.18
CA LYS A 54 16.59 13.95 -13.22
C LYS A 54 17.33 13.55 -11.95
N GLU A 55 16.70 13.70 -10.80
CA GLU A 55 17.28 13.30 -9.50
C GLU A 55 17.45 11.78 -9.41
N PHE A 56 16.46 11.00 -9.88
CA PHE A 56 16.53 9.55 -9.94
C PHE A 56 17.69 9.09 -10.82
N VAL A 57 17.78 9.61 -12.05
CA VAL A 57 18.87 9.31 -13.01
C VAL A 57 20.22 9.69 -12.43
N ALA A 58 20.34 10.84 -11.76
CA ALA A 58 21.59 11.26 -11.13
C ALA A 58 22.04 10.30 -10.02
N ARG A 59 21.10 9.74 -9.23
CA ARG A 59 21.40 8.69 -8.24
C ARG A 59 21.79 7.38 -8.91
N ALA A 60 21.02 6.94 -9.90
CA ALA A 60 21.26 5.68 -10.62
C ALA A 60 22.62 5.68 -11.35
N SER A 61 23.02 6.81 -11.95
CA SER A 61 24.29 6.96 -12.66
C SER A 61 25.53 6.75 -11.78
N ARG A 62 25.41 6.90 -10.45
CA ARG A 62 26.53 6.64 -9.52
C ARG A 62 26.87 5.15 -9.43
N HIS A 63 25.93 4.29 -9.80
CA HIS A 63 26.09 2.83 -9.74
C HIS A 63 26.18 2.20 -11.13
N SER A 64 25.34 2.66 -12.07
CA SER A 64 25.37 2.22 -13.47
C SER A 64 24.90 3.35 -14.40
N PRO A 65 25.83 4.03 -15.08
CA PRO A 65 25.50 5.06 -16.07
C PRO A 65 24.64 4.54 -17.23
N GLU A 66 24.87 3.31 -17.67
CA GLU A 66 24.12 2.67 -18.77
C GLU A 66 22.67 2.41 -18.36
N ALA A 67 22.45 1.85 -17.17
CA ALA A 67 21.10 1.64 -16.64
C ALA A 67 20.37 2.98 -16.45
N ALA A 68 21.06 4.01 -15.96
CA ALA A 68 20.48 5.33 -15.79
C ALA A 68 20.05 5.98 -17.12
N LYS A 69 20.82 5.79 -18.20
CA LYS A 69 20.43 6.21 -19.56
C LYS A 69 19.21 5.45 -20.07
N ALA A 70 19.15 4.13 -19.87
CA ALA A 70 18.00 3.33 -20.28
C ALA A 70 16.72 3.75 -19.55
N VAL A 71 16.81 4.01 -18.25
CA VAL A 71 15.71 4.57 -17.43
C VAL A 71 15.25 5.93 -17.99
N ALA A 72 16.18 6.84 -18.24
CA ALA A 72 15.86 8.17 -18.77
C ALA A 72 15.17 8.09 -20.13
N ALA A 73 15.61 7.18 -21.00
CA ALA A 73 15.02 6.97 -22.31
C ALA A 73 13.58 6.43 -22.21
N GLU A 74 13.32 5.45 -21.35
CA GLU A 74 11.99 4.85 -21.21
C GLU A 74 10.98 5.82 -20.59
N ILE A 75 11.39 6.57 -19.55
CA ILE A 75 10.51 7.54 -18.87
C ILE A 75 10.32 8.82 -19.69
N GLY A 76 11.31 9.18 -20.51
CA GLY A 76 11.22 10.30 -21.44
C GLY A 76 10.24 10.09 -22.58
N ARG A 77 9.68 8.89 -22.77
CA ARG A 77 8.69 8.63 -23.82
C ARG A 77 7.40 9.40 -23.53
N PRO A 78 6.80 10.07 -24.54
CA PRO A 78 5.53 10.80 -24.36
C PRO A 78 4.39 9.93 -23.78
N SER A 79 4.42 8.61 -24.05
CA SER A 79 3.42 7.66 -23.59
C SER A 79 3.60 7.22 -22.13
N PHE A 80 4.70 7.55 -21.45
CA PHE A 80 5.00 7.07 -20.08
C PHE A 80 3.81 7.23 -19.13
N GLU A 81 3.28 8.46 -19.02
CA GLU A 81 2.18 8.74 -18.11
C GLU A 81 0.92 8.00 -18.52
N GLN A 82 0.62 8.02 -19.83
CA GLN A 82 -0.57 7.39 -20.35
C GLN A 82 -0.56 5.88 -20.13
N SER A 83 0.58 5.22 -20.33
CA SER A 83 0.78 3.79 -20.06
C SER A 83 0.58 3.47 -18.59
N TYR A 84 1.22 4.21 -17.69
CA TYR A 84 1.02 4.05 -16.24
C TYR A 84 -0.44 4.28 -15.85
N ALA A 85 -1.04 5.38 -16.30
CA ALA A 85 -2.40 5.75 -15.98
C ALA A 85 -3.43 4.74 -16.50
N THR A 86 -3.17 4.12 -17.66
CA THR A 86 -4.01 3.06 -18.22
C THR A 86 -3.95 1.80 -17.34
N ALA A 87 -2.74 1.36 -16.96
CA ALA A 87 -2.54 0.20 -16.10
C ALA A 87 -3.15 0.40 -14.70
N VAL A 88 -3.02 1.58 -14.10
CA VAL A 88 -3.64 1.85 -12.79
C VAL A 88 -5.16 1.89 -12.87
N ARG A 89 -5.71 2.50 -13.93
CA ARG A 89 -7.16 2.60 -14.12
C ARG A 89 -7.83 1.26 -14.40
N SER A 90 -7.14 0.28 -15.00
CA SER A 90 -7.72 -1.06 -15.22
C SER A 90 -8.03 -1.79 -13.91
N HIS A 91 -7.41 -1.39 -12.80
CA HIS A 91 -7.71 -1.89 -11.46
C HIS A 91 -8.73 -1.03 -10.69
N GLY A 92 -9.34 -0.03 -11.33
CA GLY A 92 -10.26 0.91 -10.69
C GLY A 92 -9.59 1.91 -9.75
N LEU A 93 -8.27 2.07 -9.87
CA LEU A 93 -7.47 2.98 -9.05
C LEU A 93 -7.19 4.31 -9.77
N SER A 94 -6.83 5.34 -9.00
CA SER A 94 -6.44 6.64 -9.53
C SER A 94 -4.93 6.77 -9.68
N PRO A 95 -4.40 7.11 -10.88
CA PRO A 95 -2.98 7.42 -11.04
C PRO A 95 -2.58 8.74 -10.35
N ASN A 96 -3.55 9.51 -9.86
CA ASN A 96 -3.35 10.79 -9.18
C ASN A 96 -3.75 10.73 -7.70
N ASP A 97 -3.72 9.55 -7.10
CA ASP A 97 -3.87 9.35 -5.66
C ASP A 97 -2.62 8.61 -5.13
N ALA A 98 -1.97 9.18 -4.12
CA ALA A 98 -0.69 8.66 -3.65
C ALA A 98 -0.82 7.31 -2.93
N ALA A 99 -1.97 7.01 -2.31
CA ALA A 99 -2.20 5.69 -1.72
C ALA A 99 -2.41 4.63 -2.80
N ASP A 100 -3.12 4.98 -3.87
CA ASP A 100 -3.31 4.09 -5.02
C ASP A 100 -1.97 3.82 -5.72
N VAL A 101 -1.15 4.85 -5.96
CA VAL A 101 0.19 4.72 -6.54
C VAL A 101 1.10 3.84 -5.68
N MET A 102 1.10 4.03 -4.36
CA MET A 102 1.90 3.22 -3.45
C MET A 102 1.41 1.77 -3.38
N ALA A 103 0.11 1.53 -3.46
CA ALA A 103 -0.45 0.17 -3.50
C ALA A 103 0.02 -0.58 -4.76
N VAL A 104 -0.05 0.06 -5.92
CA VAL A 104 0.43 -0.53 -7.19
C VAL A 104 1.93 -0.81 -7.12
N TYR A 105 2.74 0.13 -6.65
CA TYR A 105 4.18 -0.06 -6.43
C TYR A 105 4.45 -1.32 -5.60
N LEU A 106 3.85 -1.43 -4.42
CA LEU A 106 4.07 -2.57 -3.52
C LEU A 106 3.62 -3.91 -4.13
N ILE A 107 2.46 -3.94 -4.80
CA ILE A 107 1.95 -5.14 -5.46
C ILE A 107 2.88 -5.57 -6.59
N THR A 108 3.28 -4.65 -7.48
CA THR A 108 4.24 -4.95 -8.55
C THR A 108 5.55 -5.52 -7.99
N GLY A 109 6.06 -4.94 -6.91
CA GLY A 109 7.22 -5.49 -6.21
C GLY A 109 7.01 -6.91 -5.70
N TRP A 110 5.87 -7.15 -5.04
CA TRP A 110 5.53 -8.46 -4.49
C TRP A 110 5.37 -9.52 -5.59
N GLU A 111 4.68 -9.20 -6.69
CA GLU A 111 4.48 -10.07 -7.83
C GLU A 111 5.81 -10.49 -8.48
N ILE A 112 6.73 -9.54 -8.64
CA ILE A 112 8.06 -9.81 -9.20
C ILE A 112 8.86 -10.76 -8.32
N VAL A 113 8.90 -10.52 -7.00
CA VAL A 113 9.77 -11.31 -6.12
C VAL A 113 9.19 -12.68 -5.75
N ASN A 114 7.86 -12.82 -5.75
CA ASN A 114 7.19 -14.10 -5.53
C ASN A 114 6.90 -14.85 -6.84
N GLY A 115 7.00 -14.13 -7.96
CA GLY A 115 6.87 -14.67 -9.28
C GLY A 115 5.47 -15.14 -9.66
N THR A 116 4.44 -14.56 -9.04
CA THR A 116 3.02 -14.87 -9.22
C THR A 116 2.21 -13.58 -9.24
N ASP A 117 1.09 -13.57 -9.97
CA ASP A 117 0.25 -12.39 -10.10
C ASP A 117 -0.66 -12.21 -8.88
N SER A 118 -0.93 -10.96 -8.52
CA SER A 118 -1.95 -10.63 -7.54
C SER A 118 -3.34 -10.60 -8.21
N ASN A 119 -4.37 -10.38 -7.39
CA ASN A 119 -5.71 -10.10 -7.90
C ASN A 119 -6.22 -8.77 -7.34
N ASP A 120 -7.27 -8.23 -7.96
CA ASP A 120 -7.84 -6.94 -7.58
C ASP A 120 -8.30 -6.88 -6.12
N THR A 121 -8.75 -8.00 -5.55
CA THR A 121 -9.15 -8.06 -4.13
C THR A 121 -7.96 -7.84 -3.22
N ALA A 122 -6.83 -8.47 -3.52
CA ALA A 122 -5.60 -8.29 -2.79
C ALA A 122 -5.01 -6.88 -2.96
N LEU A 123 -5.02 -6.35 -4.18
CA LEU A 123 -4.59 -4.97 -4.48
C LEU A 123 -5.44 -3.95 -3.69
N ARG A 124 -6.77 -4.10 -3.68
CA ARG A 124 -7.65 -3.25 -2.85
C ARG A 124 -7.34 -3.37 -1.36
N ALA A 125 -7.00 -4.56 -0.88
CA ALA A 125 -6.65 -4.77 0.52
C ALA A 125 -5.33 -4.08 0.90
N VAL A 126 -4.31 -4.19 0.05
CA VAL A 126 -3.05 -3.43 0.19
C VAL A 126 -3.31 -1.93 0.14
N ARG A 127 -4.15 -1.44 -0.77
CA ARG A 127 -4.53 -0.03 -0.86
C ARG A 127 -5.15 0.49 0.44
N ARG A 128 -6.07 -0.27 1.06
CA ARG A 128 -6.65 0.09 2.37
C ARG A 128 -5.58 0.16 3.46
N GLN A 129 -4.68 -0.82 3.51
CA GLN A 129 -3.58 -0.85 4.47
C GLN A 129 -2.65 0.36 4.31
N VAL A 130 -2.30 0.71 3.07
CA VAL A 130 -1.51 1.88 2.72
C VAL A 130 -2.22 3.17 3.14
N ALA A 131 -3.51 3.32 2.82
CA ALA A 131 -4.29 4.50 3.19
C ALA A 131 -4.31 4.74 4.71
N GLY A 132 -4.47 3.67 5.50
CA GLY A 132 -4.39 3.73 6.96
C GLY A 132 -3.02 4.19 7.47
N GLN A 133 -1.93 3.69 6.87
CA GLN A 133 -0.57 4.12 7.21
C GLN A 133 -0.32 5.59 6.83
N MET A 134 -0.77 6.01 5.65
CA MET A 134 -0.59 7.37 5.15
C MET A 134 -1.39 8.40 5.95
N ALA A 135 -2.55 8.04 6.48
CA ALA A 135 -3.37 8.94 7.32
C ALA A 135 -2.61 9.42 8.58
N GLY A 136 -1.70 8.58 9.10
CA GLY A 136 -0.82 8.93 10.23
C GLY A 136 0.42 9.74 9.84
N SER A 137 0.75 9.86 8.56
CA SER A 137 2.00 10.48 8.09
C SER A 137 1.86 11.99 7.87
N ALA A 138 2.67 12.78 8.57
CA ALA A 138 2.71 14.23 8.38
C ALA A 138 3.14 14.62 6.94
N ALA A 139 4.06 13.87 6.34
CA ALA A 139 4.51 14.11 4.97
C ALA A 139 3.39 13.95 3.93
N MET A 140 2.38 13.12 4.21
CA MET A 140 1.27 12.90 3.29
C MET A 140 0.16 13.96 3.40
N ARG A 141 0.27 14.86 4.38
CA ARG A 141 -0.59 16.05 4.52
C ARG A 141 -0.15 17.20 3.62
N ASP A 142 1.15 17.30 3.31
CA ASP A 142 1.68 18.27 2.37
C ASP A 142 1.43 17.80 0.91
N PRO A 143 0.64 18.53 0.11
CA PRO A 143 0.37 18.17 -1.28
C PRO A 143 1.63 18.08 -2.15
N THR A 144 2.65 18.90 -1.89
CA THR A 144 3.88 18.92 -2.67
C THR A 144 4.73 17.69 -2.36
N ALA A 145 4.95 17.39 -1.08
CA ALA A 145 5.63 16.16 -0.66
C ALA A 145 4.90 14.91 -1.20
N ARG A 146 3.57 14.90 -1.12
CA ARG A 146 2.74 13.81 -1.65
C ARG A 146 2.88 13.63 -3.15
N ALA A 147 2.85 14.71 -3.93
CA ALA A 147 3.03 14.66 -5.38
C ALA A 147 4.42 14.14 -5.75
N ARG A 148 5.48 14.63 -5.09
CA ARG A 148 6.85 14.18 -5.33
C ARG A 148 7.03 12.70 -5.01
N PHE A 149 6.50 12.26 -3.88
CA PHE A 149 6.49 10.86 -3.47
C PHE A 149 5.80 9.97 -4.52
N ALA A 150 4.62 10.35 -4.97
CA ALA A 150 3.89 9.60 -5.98
C ALA A 150 4.64 9.54 -7.31
N GLU A 151 5.20 10.65 -7.79
CA GLU A 151 5.97 10.67 -9.05
C GLU A 151 7.22 9.78 -9.01
N GLU A 152 7.92 9.73 -7.87
CA GLU A 152 9.05 8.80 -7.67
C GLU A 152 8.58 7.34 -7.76
N LEU A 153 7.47 6.99 -7.11
CA LEU A 153 6.94 5.62 -7.16
C LEU A 153 6.43 5.22 -8.55
N LYS A 154 5.81 6.14 -9.30
CA LYS A 154 5.40 5.90 -10.70
C LYS A 154 6.61 5.49 -11.56
N ILE A 155 7.71 6.23 -11.41
CA ILE A 155 8.97 5.98 -12.12
C ILE A 155 9.50 4.57 -11.81
N ILE A 156 9.59 4.22 -10.52
CA ILE A 156 10.12 2.92 -10.10
C ILE A 156 9.19 1.78 -10.57
N THR A 157 7.89 1.95 -10.45
CA THR A 157 6.89 0.93 -10.81
C THR A 157 6.96 0.61 -12.30
N LEU A 158 7.02 1.62 -13.17
CA LEU A 158 7.12 1.35 -14.61
C LEU A 158 8.47 0.73 -14.97
N LEU A 159 9.56 1.18 -14.34
CA LEU A 159 10.89 0.59 -14.52
C LEU A 159 10.87 -0.91 -14.18
N PHE A 160 10.21 -1.30 -13.10
CA PHE A 160 10.03 -2.70 -12.72
C PHE A 160 9.22 -3.47 -13.76
N GLY A 161 8.11 -2.91 -14.24
CA GLY A 161 7.28 -3.53 -15.28
C GLY A 161 8.03 -3.77 -16.59
N SER A 162 8.83 -2.81 -17.08
CA SER A 162 9.61 -3.01 -18.30
C SER A 162 10.79 -3.97 -18.10
N SER A 163 11.44 -3.90 -16.94
CA SER A 163 12.63 -4.70 -16.63
C SER A 163 12.29 -6.16 -16.35
N VAL A 164 11.14 -6.48 -15.73
CA VAL A 164 10.76 -7.89 -15.50
C VAL A 164 10.49 -8.61 -16.84
N GLU A 165 9.90 -7.93 -17.82
CA GLU A 165 9.68 -8.51 -19.14
C GLU A 165 10.98 -8.69 -19.92
N ASN A 166 11.91 -7.72 -19.85
CA ASN A 166 13.26 -7.90 -20.37
C ASN A 166 13.95 -9.09 -19.70
N ALA A 167 13.85 -9.17 -18.38
CA ALA A 167 14.52 -10.20 -17.63
C ALA A 167 13.98 -11.61 -17.90
N ARG A 168 12.68 -11.70 -18.18
CA ARG A 168 12.04 -12.93 -18.65
C ARG A 168 12.55 -13.34 -20.03
N ARG A 169 12.72 -12.39 -20.96
CA ARG A 169 13.26 -12.65 -22.30
C ARG A 169 14.73 -13.08 -22.29
N GLU A 170 15.53 -12.50 -21.39
CA GLU A 170 16.98 -12.75 -21.26
C GLU A 170 17.31 -13.94 -20.36
N GLY A 171 16.31 -14.55 -19.70
CA GLY A 171 16.51 -15.69 -18.79
C GLY A 171 17.14 -15.32 -17.44
N ASN A 172 17.20 -14.03 -17.07
CA ASN A 172 17.81 -13.54 -15.82
C ASN A 172 16.75 -13.10 -14.77
N ARG A 173 15.48 -13.52 -14.92
CA ARG A 173 14.36 -13.19 -14.01
C ARG A 173 14.68 -13.37 -12.52
N ALA A 174 15.37 -14.45 -12.14
CA ALA A 174 15.70 -14.71 -10.73
C ALA A 174 16.67 -13.67 -10.15
N GLN A 175 17.67 -13.26 -10.93
CA GLN A 175 18.61 -12.21 -10.55
C GLN A 175 17.90 -10.86 -10.43
N PHE A 176 17.02 -10.54 -11.37
CA PHE A 176 16.22 -9.33 -11.33
C PHE A 176 15.30 -9.29 -10.08
N ALA A 177 14.59 -10.38 -9.79
CA ALA A 177 13.76 -10.51 -8.60
C ALA A 177 14.56 -10.35 -7.29
N ALA A 178 15.79 -10.87 -7.23
CA ALA A 178 16.67 -10.65 -6.08
C ALA A 178 17.05 -9.18 -5.89
N GLY A 179 17.33 -8.46 -6.98
CA GLY A 179 17.59 -7.02 -6.96
C GLY A 179 16.38 -6.21 -6.47
N VAL A 180 15.18 -6.55 -6.94
CA VAL A 180 13.94 -5.93 -6.47
C VAL A 180 13.71 -6.20 -4.97
N ALA A 181 13.92 -7.43 -4.51
CA ALA A 181 13.82 -7.75 -3.07
C ALA A 181 14.83 -6.95 -2.22
N ALA A 182 16.06 -6.77 -2.70
CA ALA A 182 17.05 -5.93 -2.03
C ALA A 182 16.63 -4.45 -1.97
N HIS A 183 16.08 -3.92 -3.07
CA HIS A 183 15.55 -2.56 -3.12
C HIS A 183 14.46 -2.34 -2.06
N TYR A 184 13.47 -3.22 -1.97
CA TYR A 184 12.39 -3.10 -0.97
C TYR A 184 12.89 -3.25 0.46
N ARG A 185 13.86 -4.13 0.70
CA ARG A 185 14.50 -4.25 2.02
C ARG A 185 15.19 -2.95 2.43
N GLN A 186 15.87 -2.28 1.51
CA GLN A 186 16.51 -0.99 1.77
C GLN A 186 15.50 0.16 1.92
N ALA A 187 14.47 0.20 1.08
CA ALA A 187 13.51 1.31 1.04
C ALA A 187 12.47 1.25 2.18
N LEU A 188 12.00 0.05 2.53
CA LEU A 188 10.90 -0.16 3.49
C LEU A 188 11.32 -0.91 4.76
N GLY A 189 12.55 -1.42 4.83
CA GLY A 189 12.97 -2.30 5.92
C GLY A 189 12.28 -3.67 5.91
N ARG A 190 11.63 -4.06 4.79
CA ARG A 190 10.85 -5.31 4.69
C ARG A 190 11.26 -6.15 3.49
N ASP A 191 11.27 -7.47 3.67
CA ASP A 191 11.46 -8.42 2.57
C ASP A 191 10.09 -8.87 2.04
N LEU A 192 9.72 -8.39 0.85
CA LEU A 192 8.45 -8.76 0.21
C LEU A 192 8.34 -10.27 -0.06
N ARG A 193 9.45 -11.03 -0.11
CA ARG A 193 9.43 -12.50 -0.25
C ARG A 193 8.97 -13.21 1.02
N ALA A 194 9.11 -12.55 2.18
CA ALA A 194 8.64 -13.09 3.46
C ALA A 194 7.18 -12.70 3.74
N MET A 195 6.61 -11.82 2.92
CA MET A 195 5.27 -11.28 3.13
C MET A 195 4.25 -12.10 2.34
N ARG A 196 3.14 -12.44 2.99
CA ARG A 196 1.99 -13.09 2.37
C ARG A 196 0.95 -12.06 1.99
N LEU A 197 0.49 -12.13 0.76
CA LEU A 197 -0.63 -11.34 0.28
C LEU A 197 -1.95 -12.03 0.63
N THR A 198 -2.84 -11.32 1.32
CA THR A 198 -4.11 -11.84 1.86
C THR A 198 -5.29 -10.91 1.53
N ALA A 199 -6.51 -11.34 1.85
CA ALA A 199 -7.70 -10.51 1.72
C ALA A 199 -7.69 -9.26 2.62
N GLN A 200 -6.78 -9.22 3.61
CA GLN A 200 -6.56 -8.10 4.53
C GLN A 200 -5.34 -7.25 4.13
N GLY A 201 -4.65 -7.58 3.04
CA GLY A 201 -3.43 -6.93 2.59
C GLY A 201 -2.21 -7.78 2.89
N PHE A 202 -1.06 -7.14 3.11
CA PHE A 202 0.16 -7.85 3.45
C PHE A 202 0.16 -8.30 4.92
N SER A 203 0.55 -9.55 5.13
CA SER A 203 0.72 -10.17 6.45
C SER A 203 2.04 -10.93 6.55
N GLY A 204 2.60 -11.02 7.75
CA GLY A 204 3.96 -11.55 7.95
C GLY A 204 5.03 -10.59 7.42
N GLY A 205 6.27 -10.75 7.90
CA GLY A 205 7.38 -9.84 7.62
C GLY A 205 7.95 -9.26 8.90
#